data_AF-A0A938KVC6-F1
#
_entry.id   AF-A0A938KVC6-F1
#
_cell.length_a   1.000
_cell.length_b   1.000
_cell.length_c   1.000
_cell.angle_alpha   90.00
_cell.angle_beta   90.00
_cell.angle_gamma   90.00
#
_symmetry.space_group_name_H-M   'P 1'
#
loop_
_entity.id
_entity.type
_entity.pdbx_description
1 polymer ?
#
loop_
_entity_poly.entity_id
_entity_poly.type
_entity_poly.pdbx_seq_one_letter_code
_entity_poly.pdbx_strand_id
1 'polypeptide(L)'
;MASEEFSWDKALEAVRREAAGFDLSGEAGAEAYRLKFLSKKGEVTALFEAFRALSGPEKKAVGQALNALRQEVETRWKEASAGLS
;
A
#
# COMPACT_ATOMS: atom_id res chain seq x y z
N MET A 1 -21.39 -16.90 11.94
CA MET A 1 -20.87 -15.65 11.36
C MET A 1 -19.36 -15.76 11.44
N ALA A 2 -18.69 -16.01 10.31
CA ALA A 2 -17.24 -16.14 10.31
C ALA A 2 -16.66 -14.76 10.64
N SER A 3 -16.06 -14.63 11.83
CA SER A 3 -15.18 -13.52 12.15
C SER A 3 -14.07 -13.54 11.11
N GLU A 4 -14.05 -12.57 10.20
CA GLU A 4 -12.90 -12.38 9.33
C GLU A 4 -11.73 -11.95 10.21
N GLU A 5 -10.92 -12.93 10.60
CA GLU A 5 -9.65 -12.66 11.26
C GLU A 5 -8.80 -11.84 10.29
N PHE A 6 -8.34 -10.69 10.79
CA PHE A 6 -7.43 -9.82 10.05
C PHE A 6 -6.19 -10.63 9.66
N SER A 7 -5.90 -10.67 8.35
CA SER A 7 -4.75 -11.38 7.79
C SER A 7 -3.87 -10.41 7.03
N TRP A 8 -2.59 -10.34 7.43
CA TRP A 8 -1.59 -9.50 6.77
C TRP A 8 -1.46 -9.80 5.29
N ASP A 9 -1.46 -11.08 4.90
CA ASP A 9 -1.36 -11.52 3.51
C ASP A 9 -2.50 -10.95 2.66
N LYS A 10 -3.75 -11.09 3.14
CA LYS A 10 -4.93 -10.51 2.48
C LYS A 10 -4.89 -8.99 2.42
N ALA A 11 -4.47 -8.34 3.51
CA ALA A 11 -4.42 -6.88 3.57
C ALA A 11 -3.39 -6.31 2.59
N LEU A 12 -2.22 -6.94 2.51
CA LEU A 12 -1.16 -6.58 1.57
C LEU A 12 -1.61 -6.80 0.13
N GLU A 13 -2.22 -7.95 -0.17
CA GLU A 13 -2.70 -8.28 -1.51
C GLU A 13 -3.85 -7.34 -1.95
N ALA A 14 -4.76 -7.00 -1.03
CA ALA A 14 -5.84 -6.06 -1.29
C ALA A 14 -5.29 -4.69 -1.73
N VAL A 15 -4.37 -4.11 -0.94
CA VAL A 15 -3.74 -2.82 -1.28
C VAL A 15 -2.97 -2.92 -2.59
N ARG A 16 -2.24 -4.02 -2.81
CA ARG A 16 -1.47 -4.24 -4.04
C ARG A 16 -2.37 -4.29 -5.28
N ARG A 17 -3.48 -5.03 -5.18
CA ARG A 17 -4.46 -5.17 -6.26
C ARG A 17 -5.15 -3.85 -6.53
N GLU A 18 -5.52 -3.13 -5.48
CA GLU A 18 -6.18 -1.84 -5.60
C GLU A 18 -5.24 -0.80 -6.22
N ALA A 19 -3.99 -0.77 -5.78
CA ALA A 19 -2.93 0.04 -6.37
C ALA A 19 -2.69 -0.30 -7.86
N ALA A 20 -2.66 -1.58 -8.22
CA ALA A 20 -2.45 -2.02 -9.59
C ALA A 20 -3.63 -1.69 -10.51
N GLY A 21 -4.85 -1.71 -9.98
CA GLY A 21 -6.09 -1.37 -10.70
C GLY A 21 -6.42 0.13 -10.72
N PHE A 22 -5.69 0.95 -9.94
CA PHE A 22 -5.97 2.37 -9.85
C PHE A 22 -5.59 3.10 -11.14
N ASP A 23 -6.47 4.02 -11.56
CA ASP A 23 -6.26 4.85 -12.73
C ASP A 23 -5.30 6.01 -12.41
N LEU A 24 -4.13 5.95 -13.04
CA LEU A 24 -3.06 6.94 -12.92
C LEU A 24 -3.01 7.89 -14.12
N SER A 25 -4.08 7.95 -14.91
CA SER A 25 -4.18 8.82 -16.07
C SER A 25 -4.17 10.30 -15.66
N GLY A 26 -3.16 11.03 -16.11
CA GLY A 26 -3.03 12.45 -15.84
C GLY A 26 -2.57 12.79 -14.42
N GLU A 27 -2.31 14.08 -14.19
CA GLU A 27 -1.89 14.60 -12.89
C GLU A 27 -2.92 14.35 -11.78
N ALA A 28 -4.21 14.41 -12.11
CA ALA A 28 -5.29 14.16 -11.17
C ALA A 28 -5.32 12.71 -10.68
N GLY A 29 -5.11 11.72 -11.57
CA GLY A 29 -5.02 10.30 -11.20
C GLY A 29 -3.79 10.03 -10.33
N ALA A 30 -2.65 10.60 -10.69
CA ALA A 30 -1.42 10.50 -9.91
C ALA A 30 -1.56 11.07 -8.49
N GLU A 31 -2.15 12.26 -8.31
CA GLU A 31 -2.33 12.82 -6.97
C GLU A 31 -3.39 12.07 -6.16
N ALA A 32 -4.49 11.62 -6.78
CA ALA A 32 -5.50 10.80 -6.11
C ALA A 32 -4.90 9.49 -5.59
N TYR A 33 -4.05 8.84 -6.38
CA TYR A 33 -3.32 7.66 -5.97
C TYR A 33 -2.39 7.93 -4.78
N ARG A 34 -1.62 9.03 -4.85
CA ARG A 34 -0.72 9.44 -3.76
C ARG A 34 -1.51 9.66 -2.47
N LEU A 35 -2.64 10.35 -2.55
CA LEU A 35 -3.51 10.62 -1.41
C LEU A 35 -4.07 9.32 -0.80
N LYS A 36 -4.45 8.36 -1.64
CA LYS A 36 -5.04 7.10 -1.20
C LYS A 36 -4.05 6.12 -0.59
N PHE A 37 -2.87 5.94 -1.19
CA PHE A 37 -1.92 4.92 -0.75
C PHE A 37 -0.74 5.48 0.04
N LEU A 38 -0.15 6.59 -0.42
CA LEU A 38 1.12 7.12 0.09
C LEU A 38 0.96 8.27 1.09
N SER A 39 -0.25 8.77 1.32
CA SER A 39 -0.46 9.85 2.26
C SER A 39 -0.32 9.39 3.72
N LYS A 40 -0.27 10.36 4.64
CA LYS A 40 -0.28 10.08 6.08
C LYS A 40 -1.52 9.30 6.55
N LYS A 41 -2.63 9.40 5.81
CA LYS A 41 -3.87 8.64 6.06
C LYS A 41 -4.09 7.56 5.02
N GLY A 42 -3.08 7.27 4.20
CA GLY A 42 -3.17 6.31 3.14
C GLY A 42 -3.08 4.88 3.66
N GLU A 43 -3.51 3.94 2.83
CA GLU A 43 -3.60 2.53 3.20
C GLU A 43 -2.24 1.92 3.56
N VAL A 44 -1.17 2.28 2.83
CA VAL A 44 0.19 1.81 3.13
C VAL A 44 0.64 2.31 4.50
N THR A 45 0.41 3.59 4.80
CA THR A 45 0.76 4.16 6.11
C THR A 45 -0.05 3.50 7.24
N ALA A 46 -1.34 3.26 7.03
CA ALA A 46 -2.19 2.56 8.00
C ALA A 46 -1.67 1.15 8.31
N LEU A 47 -1.22 0.40 7.28
CA LEU A 47 -0.60 -0.90 7.46
C LEU A 47 0.71 -0.82 8.26
N PHE A 48 1.53 0.21 8.03
CA PHE A 48 2.75 0.43 8.83
C PHE A 48 2.44 0.76 10.30
N GLU A 49 1.38 1.52 10.59
CA GLU A 49 0.96 1.78 11.96
C GLU A 49 0.48 0.49 12.65
N ALA A 50 -0.35 -0.31 11.97
CA ALA A 50 -0.75 -1.63 12.48
C ALA A 50 0.46 -2.55 12.70
N PHE A 51 1.48 -2.45 11.84
CA PHE A 51 2.71 -3.24 11.94
C PHE A 51 3.55 -2.86 13.15
N ARG A 52 3.52 -1.58 13.58
CA ARG A 52 4.21 -1.15 14.81
C ARG A 52 3.67 -1.87 16.04
N ALA A 53 2.37 -2.16 16.07
CA ALA A 53 1.73 -2.92 17.14
C ALA A 53 2.07 -4.42 17.11
N LEU A 54 2.64 -4.93 16.00
CA LEU A 54 2.99 -6.33 15.86
C LEU A 54 4.21 -6.69 16.70
N SER A 55 4.12 -7.82 17.39
CA SER A 55 5.22 -8.43 18.16
C SER A 55 5.34 -9.91 17.79
N GLY A 56 6.57 -10.45 17.83
CA GLY A 56 6.82 -11.86 17.52
C GLY A 56 7.45 -12.14 16.14
N PRO A 57 7.53 -13.43 15.75
CA PRO A 57 8.31 -13.89 14.60
C PRO A 57 7.74 -13.48 13.24
N GLU A 58 6.42 -13.29 13.12
CA GLU A 58 5.74 -12.84 11.90
C GLU A 58 6.13 -11.42 11.47
N LYS A 59 6.63 -10.61 12.41
CA LYS A 59 7.09 -9.24 12.15
C LYS A 59 8.18 -9.15 11.09
N LYS A 60 9.05 -10.17 11.00
CA LYS A 60 10.07 -10.19 9.97
C LYS A 60 9.46 -10.36 8.57
N ALA A 61 8.57 -11.34 8.42
CA ALA A 61 7.92 -11.64 7.14
C ALA A 61 7.00 -10.48 6.70
N VAL A 62 6.14 -10.01 7.61
CA VAL A 62 5.22 -8.89 7.35
C VAL A 62 6.01 -7.61 7.06
N GLY A 63 7.09 -7.34 7.80
CA GLY A 63 7.92 -6.15 7.59
C GLY A 63 8.59 -6.15 6.22
N GLN A 64 9.07 -7.30 5.74
CA GLN A 64 9.63 -7.42 4.38
C GLN A 64 8.54 -7.18 3.33
N ALA A 65 7.37 -7.78 3.50
CA ALA A 65 6.26 -7.62 2.57
C ALA A 65 5.71 -6.18 2.52
N LEU A 66 5.62 -5.49 3.67
CA LEU A 66 5.21 -4.08 3.73
C LEU A 66 6.17 -3.14 3.02
N ASN A 67 7.48 -3.35 3.21
CA ASN A 67 8.48 -2.56 2.51
C ASN A 67 8.41 -2.79 1.00
N ALA A 68 8.22 -4.03 0.55
CA ALA A 68 8.01 -4.35 -0.86
C ALA A 68 6.75 -3.66 -1.42
N LEU A 69 5.61 -3.80 -0.74
CA LEU A 69 4.35 -3.15 -1.14
C LEU A 69 4.52 -1.63 -1.26
N ARG A 70 5.14 -1.00 -0.27
CA ARG A 70 5.41 0.44 -0.31
C ARG A 70 6.25 0.82 -1.53
N GLN A 71 7.33 0.08 -1.80
CA GLN A 71 8.20 0.35 -2.93
C GLN A 71 7.48 0.18 -4.26
N GLU A 72 6.62 -0.83 -4.40
CA GLU A 72 5.81 -1.04 -5.61
C GLU A 72 4.85 0.11 -5.86
N VAL A 73 4.13 0.53 -4.82
CA VAL A 73 3.19 1.66 -4.86
C VAL A 73 3.93 2.96 -5.19
N GLU A 74 5.06 3.24 -4.52
CA GLU A 74 5.88 4.43 -4.77
C GLU A 74 6.46 4.43 -6.19
N THR A 75 6.93 3.29 -6.69
CA THR A 75 7.48 3.16 -8.04
C THR A 75 6.40 3.43 -9.09
N ARG A 76 5.24 2.80 -8.96
CA ARG A 76 4.12 2.98 -9.89
C ARG A 76 3.65 4.43 -9.94
N TRP A 77 3.53 5.08 -8.78
CA TRP A 77 3.19 6.49 -8.71
C TRP A 77 4.26 7.37 -9.36
N LYS A 78 5.54 7.10 -9.08
CA LYS A 78 6.65 7.82 -9.70
C LYS A 78 6.63 7.70 -11.21
N GLU A 79 6.47 6.50 -11.76
CA GLU A 79 6.41 6.27 -13.21
C GLU A 79 5.26 7.05 -13.86
N ALA A 80 4.07 7.04 -13.25
CA ALA A 80 2.95 7.84 -13.72
C ALA A 80 3.23 9.35 -13.63
N SER A 81 3.83 9.82 -12.53
CA SER A 81 4.15 11.24 -12.33
C SER A 81 5.32 11.74 -13.19
N ALA A 82 6.28 10.88 -13.52
CA ALA A 82 7.46 11.21 -14.31
C ALA A 82 7.16 11.26 -15.81
N GLY A 83 6.19 10.46 -16.28
CA GLY A 83 5.69 10.52 -17.66
C GLY A 83 4.80 11.73 -17.95
N LEU A 84 4.46 12.53 -16.93
CA LEU A 84 3.68 13.77 -17.05
C LEU A 84 4.54 15.03 -17.26
N SER A 85 5.86 14.88 -17.43
CA SER A 85 6.79 15.98 -17.77
C SER A 85 6.87 16.25 -19.27
#